data_AF-A0A1T4ZYV8-F1
#
_entry.id   AF-A0A1T4ZYV8-F1
#
_cell.length_a   1.000
_cell.length_b   1.000
_cell.length_c   1.000
_cell.angle_alpha   90.00
_cell.angle_beta   90.00
_cell.angle_gamma   90.00
#
_symmetry.space_group_name_H-M   'P 1'
#
loop_
_entity.id
_entity.type
_entity.pdbx_description
1 polymer ?
#
loop_
_entity_poly.entity_id
_entity_poly.type
_entity_poly.pdbx_seq_one_letter_code
_entity_poly.pdbx_strand_id
1 'polypeptide(L)' 'MGEPETVQDRGDGTTMWVYSSSKSGSDWRTHVPFAALGTHGSSQLQALSLVFDRRGVLESHTAMQSR' A
#
# COMPACT_ATOMS: atom_id res chain seq x y z
N MET A 1 -10.78 6.32 -3.07
CA MET A 1 -9.58 5.51 -3.36
C MET A 1 -9.23 5.46 -4.83
N GLY A 2 -10.15 5.76 -5.76
CA GLY A 2 -9.84 5.70 -7.19
C GLY A 2 -9.71 4.27 -7.69
N GLU A 3 -9.11 4.09 -8.85
CA GLU A 3 -8.86 2.77 -9.44
C GLU A 3 -7.81 2.01 -8.62
N PRO A 4 -8.03 0.71 -8.35
CA PRO A 4 -7.03 -0.12 -7.70
C PRO A 4 -5.84 -0.40 -8.63
N GLU A 5 -4.69 -0.70 -8.04
CA GLU A 5 -3.50 -1.10 -8.80
C GLU A 5 -3.69 -2.46 -9.46
N THR A 6 -4.45 -3.34 -8.81
CA THR A 6 -4.75 -4.67 -9.34
C THR A 6 -6.20 -5.02 -9.06
N VAL A 7 -6.87 -5.53 -10.09
CA VAL A 7 -8.17 -6.19 -10.00
C VAL A 7 -7.98 -7.65 -10.35
N GLN A 8 -8.39 -8.54 -9.46
CA GLN A 8 -8.30 -9.99 -9.65
C GLN A 8 -9.68 -10.63 -9.55
N ASP A 9 -10.11 -11.33 -10.60
CA ASP A 9 -11.25 -12.25 -10.54
C ASP A 9 -10.79 -13.58 -9.93
N ARG A 10 -11.51 -14.04 -8.91
CA ARG A 10 -11.17 -15.25 -8.15
C ARG A 10 -11.85 -16.52 -8.67
N GLY A 11 -12.68 -16.41 -9.70
CA GLY A 11 -13.34 -17.57 -10.34
C GLY A 11 -14.52 -18.16 -9.54
N ASP A 12 -14.70 -17.74 -8.28
CA ASP A 12 -15.92 -17.95 -7.50
C ASP A 12 -16.94 -16.80 -7.70
N GLY A 13 -16.63 -15.86 -8.60
CA GLY A 13 -17.41 -14.66 -8.91
C GLY A 13 -17.19 -13.51 -7.93
N THR A 14 -16.27 -13.66 -6.97
CA THR A 14 -15.78 -12.54 -6.18
C THR A 14 -14.65 -11.81 -6.90
N THR A 15 -14.55 -10.51 -6.68
CA THR A 15 -13.49 -9.67 -7.24
C THR A 15 -12.65 -9.11 -6.12
N MET A 16 -11.33 -9.27 -6.19
CA MET A 16 -10.38 -8.67 -5.26
C MET A 16 -9.75 -7.41 -5.86
N TRP A 17 -9.77 -6.32 -5.12
CA TRP A 17 -9.08 -5.07 -5.45
C TRP A 17 -7.90 -4.87 -4.51
N VAL A 18 -6.74 -4.57 -5.06
CA VAL A 18 -5.52 -4.32 -4.29
C VAL A 18 -5.06 -2.89 -4.51
N TYR A 19 -4.80 -2.22 -3.39
CA TYR A 19 -4.20 -0.90 -3.32
C TYR A 19 -2.89 -1.00 -2.55
N SER A 20 -1.83 -0.39 -3.04
CA SER A 20 -0.61 -0.18 -2.27
C SER A 20 -0.20 1.29 -2.28
N SER A 21 0.55 1.67 -1.26
CA SER A 21 1.13 2.99 -1.12
C SER A 21 2.46 2.84 -0.43
N SER A 22 3.52 3.30 -1.08
CA SER A 22 4.84 3.42 -0.46
C SER A 22 5.10 4.89 -0.14
N LYS A 23 5.44 5.17 1.12
CA LYS A 23 5.99 6.47 1.51
C LYS A 23 7.47 6.27 1.79
N SER A 24 8.29 6.57 0.79
CA SER A 24 9.73 6.69 0.98
C SER A 24 10.03 8.07 1.56
N GLY A 25 10.46 8.12 2.81
CA GLY A 25 10.96 9.34 3.45
C GLY A 25 12.35 9.69 2.95
N SER A 26 12.53 9.98 1.65
CA SER A 26 13.74 10.66 1.19
C SER A 26 13.56 12.15 1.49
N ASP A 27 13.84 12.52 2.73
CA ASP A 27 14.01 13.92 3.10
C ASP A 27 15.26 14.43 2.35
N TRP A 28 15.06 15.16 1.25
CA TRP A 28 16.13 15.73 0.42
C TRP A 28 16.88 16.88 1.13
N ARG A 29 16.58 17.12 2.41
CA ARG A 29 17.19 18.13 3.27
C ARG A 29 18.26 17.55 4.19
N THR A 30 19.27 16.90 3.61
CA THR A 30 20.53 16.65 4.35
C THR A 30 21.73 17.15 3.54
N HIS A 31 21.78 18.47 3.32
CA HIS A 31 23.00 19.19 2.97
C HIS A 31 23.79 19.54 4.25
N VAL A 32 24.21 18.53 5.01
CA VAL A 32 25.17 18.72 6.11
C VAL A 32 26.35 17.77 5.89
N PRO A 33 27.53 18.29 5.45
CA PRO A 33 28.60 17.45 4.94
C PRO A 33 29.38 16.62 5.98
N PHE A 34 29.01 16.65 7.28
CA PHE A 34 29.85 16.07 8.33
C PHE A 34 29.12 15.23 9.41
N ALA A 35 27.80 15.02 9.32
CA ALA A 35 27.10 14.20 10.33
C ALA A 35 25.79 13.61 9.81
N ALA A 36 25.83 12.39 9.25
CA ALA A 36 24.62 11.59 9.04
C ALA A 36 24.94 10.08 9.09
N LEU A 37 25.65 9.63 10.12
CA LEU A 37 25.56 8.25 10.58
C LEU A 37 24.24 8.13 11.37
N GLY A 38 23.14 7.77 10.70
CA GLY A 38 21.94 7.30 11.41
C GLY A 38 20.59 7.94 11.07
N THR A 39 20.28 8.21 9.80
CA THR A 39 18.88 8.39 9.39
C THR A 39 18.53 7.33 8.35
N HIS A 40 18.23 6.13 8.84
CA HIS A 40 17.50 5.14 8.04
C HIS A 40 16.13 5.74 7.71
N GLY A 41 15.92 6.14 6.47
CA GLY A 41 14.60 6.50 5.97
C GLY A 41 13.69 5.27 6.12
N SER A 42 12.80 5.28 7.11
CA SER A 42 11.81 4.22 7.28
C SER A 42 10.86 4.29 6.09
N SER A 43 11.00 3.36 5.15
CA SER A 43 10.06 3.22 4.04
C SER A 43 8.80 2.57 4.60
N GLN A 44 7.75 3.37 4.77
CA GLN A 44 6.47 2.85 5.24
C GLN A 44 5.69 2.32 4.03
N LEU A 45 5.52 1.00 3.95
CA LEU A 45 4.66 0.34 2.98
C LEU A 45 3.28 0.13 3.58
N GLN A 46 2.23 0.55 2.87
CA GLN A 46 0.84 0.28 3.21
C GLN A 46 0.20 -0.47 2.05
N ALA A 47 -0.52 -1.54 2.35
CA ALA A 47 -1.30 -2.29 1.38
C ALA A 47 -2.72 -2.52 1.92
N LEU A 48 -3.71 -2.49 1.03
CA LEU A 48 -5.11 -2.72 1.32
C LEU A 48 -5.69 -3.63 0.24
N SER A 49 -6.21 -4.78 0.65
CA SER A 49 -6.96 -5.68 -0.20
C SER A 49 -8.44 -5.62 0.18
N LEU A 50 -9.31 -5.49 -0.82
CA LEU A 50 -10.77 -5.50 -0.69
C LEU A 50 -11.34 -6.65 -1.50
N VAL A 51 -12.32 -7.37 -0.97
CA VAL A 51 -13.02 -8.45 -1.70
C VAL A 51 -14.48 -8.08 -1.81
N PHE A 52 -14.97 -8.09 -3.05
CA PHE A 52 -16.34 -7.80 -3.41
C PHE A 52 -17.04 -9.07 -3.88
N ASP A 53 -18.32 -9.24 -3.52
CA ASP A 53 -19.17 -10.31 -4.03
C ASP A 53 -19.52 -10.12 -5.52
N ARG A 54 -20.27 -11.07 -6.08
CA ARG A 54 -20.78 -11.04 -7.48
C ARG A 54 -21.67 -9.84 -7.78
N ARG A 55 -22.19 -9.15 -6.76
CA ARG A 55 -23.07 -7.99 -6.86
C ARG A 55 -22.29 -6.68 -6.69
N GLY A 56 -20.99 -6.74 -6.46
CA GLY A 56 -20.13 -5.58 -6.19
C GLY A 56 -20.23 -5.06 -4.75
N VAL A 57 -20.74 -5.86 -3.81
CA VAL A 57 -20.83 -5.52 -2.39
C VAL A 57 -19.55 -5.96 -1.67
N LEU A 58 -18.97 -5.08 -0.86
CA LEU A 58 -17.76 -5.40 -0.09
C LEU A 58 -18.06 -6.47 0.97
N GLU A 59 -17.41 -7.63 0.86
CA GLU A 59 -17.55 -8.74 1.82
C GLU A 59 -16.43 -8.73 2.87
N SER A 60 -15.19 -8.44 2.46
CA SER A 60 -14.05 -8.44 3.38
C SER A 60 -12.94 -7.47 2.96
N HIS A 61 -12.09 -7.10 3.92
CA HIS A 61 -10.92 -6.25 3.69
C HIS A 61 -9.74 -6.70 4.56
N THR A 62 -8.52 -6.45 4.09
CA THR A 62 -7.28 -6.71 4.80
C THR A 62 -6.33 -5.53 4.61
N ALA A 63 -5.89 -4.93 5.70
CA ALA A 63 -4.93 -3.82 5.69
C ALA A 63 -3.60 -4.29 6.29
N MET A 64 -2.50 -4.03 5.59
CA MET A 64 -1.15 -4.32 6.03
C MET A 64 -0.34 -3.03 6.03
N GLN A 65 0.46 -2.84 7.08
CA GLN A 65 1.40 -1.73 7.18
C GLN A 65 2.75 -2.26 7.66
N SER A 66 3.80 -2.03 6.88
CA SER A 66 5.19 -2.31 7.24
C SER A 66 5.92 -1.01 7.57
N ARG A 67 6.86 -1.09 8.51
CA ARG A 67 7.79 -0.01 8.87
C ARG A 67 9.20 -0.35 8.43
#